data_AF-A0A2E2TVG3-F1
#
_entry.id   AF-A0A2E2TVG3-F1
#
_cell.length_a   1.000
_cell.length_b   1.000
_cell.length_c   1.000
_cell.angle_alpha   90.00
_cell.angle_beta   90.00
_cell.angle_gamma   90.00
#
_symmetry.space_group_name_H-M   'P 1'
#
loop_
_entity.id
_entity.type
_entity.pdbx_description
1 polymer ?
#
loop_
_entity_poly.entity_id
_entity_poly.type
_entity_poly.pdbx_seq_one_letter_code
_entity_poly.pdbx_strand_id
1 'polypeptide(L)'
;MEGNKPLLTLVKSRFVDEATPALEPKEAGLLETLSMLCSFHTAEDMASFLYSEMFQGLIGRRPPFIVFEIGVYLDHTKTLELIASEDGVLFADGQASGAFVDNIHKATNEQDAAQQLSHWHQVVYTSTGRYD
;
A
#
# COMPACT_ATOMS: atom_id res chain seq x y z
N MET A 1 17.41 19.31 13.09
CA MET A 1 16.76 19.20 11.76
C MET A 1 16.15 17.81 11.69
N GLU A 2 14.89 17.66 12.10
CA GLU A 2 14.17 16.39 11.93
C GLU A 2 13.79 16.26 10.46
N GLY A 3 14.78 15.83 9.66
CA GLY A 3 14.66 15.70 8.22
C GLY A 3 13.68 14.59 7.86
N ASN A 4 12.56 14.99 7.25
CA ASN A 4 11.66 14.25 6.37
C ASN A 4 11.81 12.71 6.42
N LYS A 5 11.38 12.08 7.52
CA LYS A 5 11.35 10.61 7.59
C LYS A 5 10.24 10.11 6.66
N PRO A 6 10.38 8.92 6.05
CA PRO A 6 9.29 8.32 5.31
C PRO A 6 8.03 8.19 6.17
N LEU A 7 6.88 8.26 5.52
CA LEU A 7 5.55 8.18 6.14
C LEU A 7 5.03 6.74 6.06
N LEU A 8 5.14 6.13 4.88
CA LEU A 8 4.62 4.80 4.60
C LEU A 8 5.71 3.87 4.09
N THR A 9 5.48 2.58 4.30
CA THR A 9 6.24 1.50 3.68
C THR A 9 5.31 0.66 2.81
N LEU A 10 5.84 0.04 1.76
CA LEU A 10 5.16 -0.97 0.95
C LEU A 10 6.06 -2.18 0.83
N VAL A 11 5.52 -3.36 1.06
CA VAL A 11 6.23 -4.63 0.87
C VAL A 11 5.28 -5.70 0.34
N LYS A 12 5.79 -6.61 -0.46
CA LYS A 12 5.08 -7.82 -0.87
C LYS A 12 4.81 -8.68 0.37
N SER A 13 3.54 -8.94 0.66
CA SER A 13 3.12 -9.74 1.82
C SER A 13 3.02 -11.21 1.44
N ARG A 14 2.07 -11.56 0.57
CA ARG A 14 1.78 -12.96 0.19
C ARG A 14 1.21 -13.06 -1.22
N PHE A 15 1.22 -14.27 -1.78
CA PHE A 15 0.40 -14.60 -2.93
C PHE A 15 -1.00 -15.03 -2.47
N VAL A 16 -2.02 -14.76 -3.29
CA VAL A 16 -3.42 -15.10 -3.01
C VAL A 16 -3.70 -16.58 -3.26
N ASP A 17 -3.02 -17.18 -4.24
CA ASP A 17 -3.17 -18.58 -4.64
C ASP A 17 -1.82 -19.15 -5.13
N GLU A 18 -1.74 -20.47 -5.36
CA GLU A 18 -0.54 -21.15 -5.85
C GLU A 18 -0.18 -20.76 -7.29
N ALA A 19 -1.18 -20.39 -8.10
CA ALA A 19 -0.99 -20.03 -9.51
C ALA A 19 -0.55 -18.56 -9.65
N THR A 20 0.75 -18.31 -9.50
CA THR A 20 1.35 -17.02 -9.89
C THR A 20 1.28 -16.89 -11.42
N PRO A 21 0.75 -15.78 -11.98
CA PRO A 21 0.74 -15.59 -13.42
C PRO A 21 2.17 -15.52 -13.97
N ALA A 22 2.32 -15.83 -15.26
CA ALA A 22 3.58 -15.60 -15.93
C ALA A 22 3.87 -14.09 -15.95
N LEU A 23 4.96 -13.67 -15.29
CA LEU A 23 5.38 -12.28 -15.22
C LEU A 23 6.39 -11.98 -16.32
N GLU A 24 6.25 -10.82 -16.96
CA GLU A 24 7.30 -10.29 -17.82
C GLU A 24 8.56 -9.96 -16.99
N PRO A 25 9.78 -9.95 -17.59
CA PRO A 25 11.00 -9.68 -16.84
C PRO A 25 10.98 -8.37 -16.04
N LYS A 26 10.30 -7.34 -16.55
CA LYS A 26 10.14 -6.05 -15.85
C LYS A 26 9.21 -6.16 -14.64
N GLU A 27 8.11 -6.90 -14.77
CA GLU A 27 7.15 -7.16 -13.68
C GLU A 27 7.81 -7.99 -12.57
N ALA A 28 8.58 -9.01 -12.95
CA ALA A 28 9.34 -9.83 -12.02
C ALA A 28 10.38 -9.00 -11.24
N GLY A 29 11.15 -8.15 -11.94
CA GLY A 29 12.11 -7.26 -11.29
C GLY A 29 11.47 -6.24 -10.34
N LEU A 30 10.28 -5.72 -10.69
CA LEU A 30 9.51 -4.88 -9.77
C LEU A 30 9.07 -5.69 -8.55
N LEU A 31 8.57 -6.91 -8.75
CA LEU A 31 8.13 -7.77 -7.65
C LEU A 31 9.27 -8.15 -6.69
N GLU A 32 10.46 -8.41 -7.21
CA GLU A 32 11.66 -8.61 -6.39
C GLU A 32 12.00 -7.34 -5.59
N THR A 33 11.90 -6.17 -6.22
CA THR A 33 12.11 -4.88 -5.55
C THR A 33 11.09 -4.68 -4.42
N LEU A 34 9.81 -4.96 -4.67
CA LEU A 34 8.75 -4.88 -3.68
C LEU A 34 8.82 -5.98 -2.62
N SER A 35 9.57 -7.06 -2.85
CA SER A 35 9.90 -8.03 -1.82
C SER A 35 10.92 -7.48 -0.82
N MET A 36 11.64 -6.42 -1.20
CA MET A 36 12.35 -5.55 -0.27
C MET A 36 11.42 -4.42 0.16
N LEU A 37 11.48 -4.05 1.44
CA LEU A 37 10.65 -2.97 1.97
C LEU A 37 10.97 -1.65 1.24
N CYS A 38 9.97 -1.08 0.58
CA CYS A 38 10.05 0.22 -0.09
C CYS A 38 9.44 1.28 0.82
N SER A 39 10.05 2.47 0.89
CA SER A 39 9.59 3.58 1.75
C SER A 39 9.19 4.79 0.93
N PHE A 40 8.11 5.47 1.36
CA PHE A 40 7.52 6.63 0.68
C PHE A 40 7.44 7.81 1.65
N HIS A 41 7.80 9.01 1.20
CA HIS A 41 7.82 10.20 2.06
C HIS A 41 6.43 10.80 2.28
N THR A 42 5.52 10.59 1.34
CA THR A 42 4.15 11.10 1.39
C THR A 42 3.16 10.05 0.91
N ALA A 43 1.87 10.26 1.23
CA ALA A 43 0.80 9.42 0.70
C ALA A 43 0.65 9.61 -0.81
N GLU A 44 0.93 10.83 -1.30
CA GLU A 44 0.96 11.20 -2.71
C GLU A 44 2.04 10.44 -3.49
N ASP A 45 3.26 10.34 -2.94
CA ASP A 45 4.35 9.56 -3.59
C ASP A 45 3.97 8.09 -3.74
N MET A 46 3.35 7.51 -2.71
CA MET A 46 2.85 6.14 -2.76
C MET A 46 1.73 6.01 -3.78
N ALA A 47 0.73 6.88 -3.75
CA ALA A 47 -0.38 6.84 -4.70
C ALA A 47 0.13 6.97 -6.15
N SER A 48 1.04 7.89 -6.42
CA SER A 48 1.64 8.06 -7.75
C SER A 48 2.38 6.79 -8.20
N PHE A 49 3.10 6.12 -7.29
CA PHE A 49 3.68 4.82 -7.58
C PHE A 49 2.63 3.76 -7.89
N LEU A 50 1.56 3.66 -7.09
CA LEU A 50 0.48 2.69 -7.29
C LEU A 50 -0.23 2.88 -8.63
N TYR A 51 -0.34 4.11 -9.14
CA TYR A 51 -0.96 4.43 -10.43
C TYR A 51 0.05 4.55 -11.58
N SER A 52 1.34 4.32 -11.32
CA SER A 52 2.35 4.28 -12.37
C SER A 52 2.13 3.12 -13.34
N GLU A 53 2.53 3.29 -14.60
CA GLU A 53 2.45 2.25 -15.63
C GLU A 53 3.15 0.96 -15.18
N MET A 54 4.24 1.07 -14.45
CA MET A 54 5.03 -0.07 -13.98
C MET A 54 4.27 -0.91 -12.94
N PHE A 55 3.65 -0.27 -11.94
CA PHE A 55 2.86 -0.99 -10.93
C PHE A 55 1.54 -1.50 -11.52
N GLN A 56 0.86 -0.68 -12.32
CA GLN A 56 -0.37 -1.08 -13.01
C GLN A 56 -0.13 -2.21 -14.02
N GLY A 57 1.06 -2.30 -14.63
CA GLY A 57 1.45 -3.46 -15.43
C GLY A 57 1.47 -4.75 -14.60
N LEU A 58 2.08 -4.70 -13.41
CA LEU A 58 2.19 -5.85 -12.50
C LEU A 58 0.83 -6.35 -12.01
N ILE A 59 -0.05 -5.45 -11.58
CA ILE A 59 -1.31 -5.84 -10.91
C ILE A 59 -2.56 -5.75 -11.79
N GLY A 60 -2.53 -4.95 -12.85
CA GLY A 60 -3.70 -4.65 -13.66
C GLY A 60 -4.09 -5.77 -14.63
N ARG A 61 -5.38 -5.74 -15.04
CA ARG A 61 -5.97 -6.60 -16.08
C ARG A 61 -5.85 -8.11 -15.83
N ARG A 62 -5.70 -8.53 -14.58
CA ARG A 62 -5.65 -9.93 -14.18
C ARG A 62 -6.32 -10.13 -12.82
N PRO A 63 -6.79 -11.34 -12.50
CA PRO A 63 -7.32 -11.64 -11.17
C PRO A 63 -6.29 -11.32 -10.06
N PRO A 64 -6.76 -10.97 -8.85
CA PRO A 64 -5.88 -10.70 -7.71
C PRO A 64 -5.02 -11.94 -7.40
N PHE A 65 -3.71 -11.84 -7.58
CA PHE A 65 -2.77 -12.94 -7.33
C PHE A 65 -1.76 -12.62 -6.21
N ILE A 66 -1.66 -11.36 -5.82
CA ILE A 66 -0.69 -10.87 -4.84
C ILE A 66 -1.35 -9.87 -3.89
N VAL A 67 -0.94 -9.93 -2.63
CA VAL A 67 -1.27 -8.97 -1.58
C VAL A 67 0.02 -8.26 -1.15
N PHE A 68 -0.04 -6.94 -1.08
CA PHE A 68 1.00 -6.12 -0.50
C PHE A 68 0.56 -5.63 0.87
N GLU A 69 1.54 -5.30 1.70
CA GLU A 69 1.34 -4.67 3.00
C GLU A 69 1.86 -3.24 2.94
N ILE A 70 1.00 -2.31 3.31
CA ILE A 70 1.33 -0.92 3.60
C ILE A 70 1.52 -0.81 5.11
N GLY A 71 2.62 -0.20 5.55
CA GLY A 71 2.91 0.02 6.96
C GLY A 71 3.16 1.48 7.27
N VAL A 72 2.91 1.89 8.52
CA VAL A 72 3.43 3.16 9.02
C VAL A 72 4.93 3.02 9.25
N TYR A 73 5.74 3.93 8.68
CA TYR A 73 7.20 3.82 8.75
C TYR A 73 7.74 3.88 10.18
N LEU A 74 7.10 4.63 11.08
CA LEU A 74 7.52 4.79 12.47
C LEU A 74 6.89 3.77 13.43
N ASP A 75 5.87 3.03 12.97
CA ASP A 75 5.20 2.00 13.74
C ASP A 75 4.71 0.88 12.80
N HIS A 76 5.60 -0.08 12.56
CA HIS A 76 5.31 -1.22 11.68
C HIS A 76 4.24 -2.18 12.23
N THR A 77 3.74 -1.95 13.45
CA THR A 77 2.57 -2.70 13.94
C THR A 77 1.28 -2.20 13.30
N LYS A 78 1.27 -1.00 12.73
CA LYS A 78 0.13 -0.44 11.98
C LYS A 78 0.26 -0.79 10.52
N THR A 79 -0.59 -1.71 10.06
CA THR A 79 -0.56 -2.24 8.70
C THR A 79 -1.91 -2.15 8.01
N LEU A 80 -1.85 -2.06 6.69
CA LEU A 80 -2.99 -2.00 5.78
C LEU A 80 -2.69 -2.93 4.60
N GLU A 81 -3.64 -3.78 4.21
CA GLU A 81 -3.46 -4.62 3.04
C GLU A 81 -3.80 -3.85 1.77
N LEU A 82 -2.95 -3.97 0.75
CA LEU A 82 -3.23 -3.54 -0.61
C LEU A 82 -3.43 -4.79 -1.48
N ILE A 83 -4.63 -4.89 -2.05
CA ILE A 83 -5.04 -6.00 -2.89
C ILE A 83 -5.33 -5.45 -4.28
N ALA A 84 -4.76 -6.08 -5.31
CA ALA A 84 -5.07 -5.78 -6.70
C ALA A 84 -6.55 -6.11 -7.00
N SER A 85 -7.20 -5.31 -7.84
CA SER A 85 -8.56 -5.58 -8.33
C SER A 85 -8.64 -5.28 -9.82
N GLU A 86 -9.64 -5.85 -10.51
CA GLU A 86 -9.85 -5.63 -11.95
C GLU A 86 -9.99 -4.13 -12.30
N ASP A 87 -10.54 -3.32 -11.39
CA ASP A 87 -10.76 -1.89 -11.60
C ASP A 87 -9.86 -0.97 -10.74
N GLY A 88 -8.77 -1.48 -10.17
CA GLY A 88 -7.85 -0.64 -9.40
C GLY A 88 -7.24 -1.34 -8.18
N VAL A 89 -7.07 -0.60 -7.09
CA VAL A 89 -6.52 -1.11 -5.82
C VAL A 89 -7.56 -1.09 -4.72
N LEU A 90 -7.58 -2.13 -3.90
CA LEU A 90 -8.40 -2.26 -2.73
C LEU A 90 -7.50 -2.13 -1.49
N PHE A 91 -7.87 -1.25 -0.58
CA PHE A 91 -7.29 -1.16 0.76
C PHE A 91 -8.16 -1.92 1.74
N ALA A 92 -7.58 -2.83 2.51
CA ALA A 92 -8.27 -3.59 3.55
C ALA A 92 -7.56 -3.42 4.89
N ASP A 93 -8.29 -2.82 5.84
CA ASP A 93 -7.83 -2.55 7.19
C ASP A 93 -8.19 -3.70 8.13
N GLY A 94 -7.36 -4.74 8.12
CA GLY A 94 -7.57 -5.93 8.95
C GLY A 94 -7.54 -5.67 10.46
N GLN A 95 -7.04 -4.52 10.90
CA GLN A 95 -7.01 -4.12 12.31
C GLN A 95 -8.28 -3.36 12.73
N ALA A 96 -9.18 -3.06 11.79
CA ALA A 96 -10.41 -2.31 12.01
C ALA A 96 -10.16 -1.00 12.78
N SER A 97 -9.23 -0.19 12.29
CA SER A 97 -8.86 1.09 12.90
C SER A 97 -9.99 2.13 12.89
N GLY A 98 -11.02 1.90 12.07
CA GLY A 98 -12.12 2.84 11.84
C GLY A 98 -11.83 3.87 10.74
N ALA A 99 -10.70 3.75 10.02
CA ALA A 99 -10.37 4.63 8.90
C ALA A 99 -11.28 4.43 7.67
N PHE A 100 -11.83 3.23 7.46
CA PHE A 100 -12.70 2.92 6.32
C PHE A 100 -14.03 2.34 6.79
N VAL A 101 -15.11 2.67 6.08
CA VAL A 101 -16.41 2.01 6.26
C VAL A 101 -16.25 0.53 5.91
N ASP A 102 -16.78 -0.35 6.77
CA ASP A 102 -16.62 -1.81 6.66
C ASP A 102 -15.15 -2.29 6.59
N ASN A 103 -14.21 -1.44 7.03
CA ASN A 103 -12.76 -1.68 7.02
C ASN A 103 -12.15 -1.89 5.62
N ILE A 104 -12.85 -1.50 4.55
CA ILE A 104 -12.39 -1.70 3.18
C ILE A 104 -12.65 -0.43 2.37
N HIS A 105 -11.69 -0.03 1.53
CA HIS A 105 -11.88 1.04 0.55
C HIS A 105 -11.35 0.63 -0.82
N LYS A 106 -12.19 0.72 -1.86
CA LYS A 106 -11.76 0.55 -3.25
C LYS A 106 -11.35 1.91 -3.81
N ALA A 107 -10.06 2.12 -4.02
CA ALA A 107 -9.57 3.38 -4.54
C ALA A 107 -9.96 3.54 -6.01
N THR A 108 -10.62 4.64 -6.32
CA THR A 108 -11.19 4.90 -7.66
C THR A 108 -10.22 5.58 -8.61
N ASN A 109 -9.22 6.28 -8.08
CA ASN A 109 -8.18 6.98 -8.82
C ASN A 109 -7.00 7.36 -7.88
N GLU A 110 -5.93 7.88 -8.46
CA GLU A 110 -4.72 8.29 -7.72
C GLU A 110 -5.00 9.29 -6.59
N GLN A 111 -5.86 10.28 -6.84
CA GLN A 111 -6.19 11.30 -5.84
C GLN A 111 -6.96 10.71 -4.66
N ASP A 112 -7.93 9.83 -4.93
CA ASP A 112 -8.66 9.10 -3.89
C ASP A 112 -7.71 8.21 -3.09
N ALA A 113 -6.81 7.49 -3.74
CA ALA A 113 -5.81 6.67 -3.05
C ALA A 113 -4.93 7.51 -2.10
N ALA A 114 -4.41 8.65 -2.56
CA ALA A 114 -3.61 9.55 -1.72
C ALA A 114 -4.41 10.06 -0.50
N GLN A 115 -5.67 10.47 -0.72
CA GLN A 115 -6.54 10.93 0.35
C GLN A 115 -6.80 9.85 1.39
N GLN A 116 -7.12 8.63 0.96
CA GLN A 116 -7.41 7.52 1.87
C GLN A 116 -6.18 7.05 2.63
N LEU A 117 -5.01 6.99 1.99
CA LEU A 117 -3.75 6.63 2.66
C LEU A 117 -3.35 7.68 3.71
N SER A 118 -3.53 8.96 3.39
CA SER A 118 -3.29 10.06 4.33
C SER A 118 -4.27 10.01 5.50
N HIS A 119 -5.56 9.77 5.23
CA HIS A 119 -6.57 9.61 6.26
C HIS A 119 -6.29 8.43 7.18
N TRP A 120 -6.05 7.24 6.61
CA TRP A 120 -5.70 6.04 7.37
C TRP A 120 -4.49 6.29 8.27
N HIS A 121 -3.40 6.84 7.73
CA HIS A 121 -2.22 7.17 8.52
C HIS A 121 -2.56 8.10 9.69
N GLN A 122 -3.34 9.17 9.48
CA GLN A 122 -3.74 10.08 10.56
C GLN A 122 -4.58 9.41 11.66
N VAL A 123 -5.41 8.44 11.29
CA VAL A 123 -6.24 7.67 12.23
C VAL A 123 -5.37 6.72 13.07
N VAL A 124 -4.46 5.99 12.43
CA VAL A 124 -3.68 4.95 13.12
C VAL A 124 -2.40 5.46 13.79
N TYR A 125 -1.87 6.58 13.31
CA TYR A 125 -0.64 7.18 13.79
C TYR A 125 -0.94 8.52 14.46
N THR A 126 -0.97 8.50 15.79
CA THR A 126 -0.98 9.72 16.61
C THR A 126 0.43 9.98 17.10
N SER A 127 0.98 11.17 16.81
CA SER A 127 2.32 11.57 17.30
C SER A 127 2.37 11.85 18.80
N THR A 128 1.25 11.76 19.52
CA THR A 128 1.20 11.95 20.97
C THR A 128 1.62 10.70 21.71
N GLY A 129 2.89 10.67 22.13
CA GLY A 129 3.33 9.69 23.12
C GLY A 129 4.83 9.62 23.43
N ARG A 130 5.55 10.74 23.64
CA ARG A 130 6.74 10.76 24.51
C ARG A 130 6.89 12.13 25.22
N TYR A 131 6.39 12.17 26.47
CA TYR A 131 6.51 13.20 27.51
C TYR A 131 5.62 14.46 27.38
N ASP A 132 4.51 14.45 28.12
CA ASP A 132 4.17 15.54 29.07
C ASP A 132 4.41 14.99 30.49
#